data_AF-A0A182Q9R3-F1
#
_entry.id   AF-A0A182Q9R3-F1
#
_cell.length_a   1.000
_cell.length_b   1.000
_cell.length_c   1.000
_cell.angle_alpha   90.00
_cell.angle_beta   90.00
_cell.angle_gamma   90.00
#
_symmetry.space_group_name_H-M   'P 1'
#
loop_
_entity.id
_entity.type
_entity.pdbx_description
1 polymer ?
#
loop_
_entity_poly.entity_id
_entity_poly.type
_entity_poly.pdbx_seq_one_letter_code
_entity_poly.pdbx_strand_id
1 'polypeptide(L)'
;LSRCRRFANCHRNVNKNKYNDRINEKKSVVFPVSFAYFGTARLHFACCTGNRFGMGAFEWPWEYSFPPFFTVQVHAKTKEQQLATWKELVLNYQKHQGQALLNIAEDTPLFVNKELSRKLPPEARLWVLEELAKTGHAATTDKRKQQWEVYWHTLDEWSSILYDWAVGSGTTNTVCTLYELVAGDNTVGEQFHGLDEGVLRKALKVLETRGKCELIAFDDNEGVKFF
;
A
#
# COMPACT_ATOMS: atom_id res chain seq x y z
N LEU A 1 -62.23 -35.33 -12.09
CA LEU A 1 -63.40 -34.59 -11.56
C LEU A 1 -62.85 -33.56 -10.59
N SER A 2 -62.96 -32.24 -10.67
CA SER A 2 -63.60 -31.28 -11.57
C SER A 2 -63.11 -29.91 -11.08
N ARG A 3 -62.84 -28.96 -11.99
CA ARG A 3 -63.18 -27.51 -11.96
C ARG A 3 -63.20 -26.77 -10.59
N CYS A 4 -62.75 -25.52 -10.43
CA CYS A 4 -62.79 -24.31 -11.28
C CYS A 4 -62.17 -23.17 -10.44
N ARG A 5 -61.24 -22.36 -10.98
CA ARG A 5 -61.41 -20.99 -11.51
C ARG A 5 -61.66 -19.84 -10.51
N ARG A 6 -60.75 -18.85 -10.62
CA ARG A 6 -60.90 -17.38 -10.65
C ARG A 6 -61.20 -16.65 -9.33
N PHE A 7 -60.33 -15.69 -8.99
CA PHE A 7 -60.64 -14.26 -9.16
C PHE A 7 -59.35 -13.44 -9.30
N ALA A 8 -59.42 -12.43 -10.18
CA ALA A 8 -58.36 -11.47 -10.49
C ALA A 8 -58.73 -10.09 -9.94
N ASN A 9 -57.70 -9.24 -9.83
CA ASN A 9 -57.69 -7.77 -9.74
C ASN A 9 -58.12 -7.13 -8.40
N CYS A 10 -57.26 -6.29 -7.81
CA CYS A 10 -57.39 -4.82 -7.94
C CYS A 10 -56.24 -4.06 -7.22
N HIS A 11 -55.54 -3.21 -7.99
CA HIS A 11 -54.91 -1.93 -7.63
C HIS A 11 -54.48 -1.62 -6.18
N ARG A 12 -53.19 -1.28 -5.99
CA ARG A 12 -52.78 0.13 -5.77
C ARG A 12 -51.27 0.33 -5.85
N ASN A 13 -50.88 1.17 -6.80
CA ASN A 13 -49.66 1.96 -6.79
C ASN A 13 -49.62 2.83 -5.52
N VAL A 14 -48.53 2.79 -4.76
CA VAL A 14 -48.10 3.94 -3.94
C VAL A 14 -46.60 4.12 -4.10
N ASN A 15 -46.30 5.06 -4.97
CA ASN A 15 -45.01 5.71 -5.11
C ASN A 15 -44.88 6.71 -3.94
N LYS A 16 -43.85 6.59 -3.08
CA LYS A 16 -43.45 7.64 -2.14
C LYS A 16 -41.93 7.69 -2.03
N ASN A 17 -41.33 8.28 -3.07
CA ASN A 17 -40.12 9.06 -2.93
C ASN A 17 -40.50 10.40 -2.27
N LYS A 18 -39.92 10.74 -1.12
CA LYS A 18 -39.76 12.10 -0.55
C LYS A 18 -39.32 12.00 0.92
N TYR A 19 -38.03 12.20 1.18
CA TYR A 19 -37.63 13.02 2.31
C TYR A 19 -36.37 13.79 1.88
N ASN A 20 -36.63 14.96 1.31
CA ASN A 20 -35.64 16.00 1.05
C ASN A 20 -35.19 16.63 2.37
N ASP A 21 -33.88 16.86 2.44
CA ASP A 21 -33.20 18.12 2.72
C ASP A 21 -33.64 19.05 3.86
N ARG A 22 -32.57 19.64 4.44
CA ARG A 22 -32.46 20.73 5.42
C ARG A 22 -32.55 20.18 6.85
N ILE A 23 -31.54 20.39 7.70
CA ILE A 23 -31.11 21.71 8.15
C ILE A 23 -29.58 21.78 8.29
N ASN A 24 -29.04 22.79 7.63
CA ASN A 24 -27.74 23.41 7.85
C ASN A 24 -27.92 24.39 9.03
N GLU A 25 -27.10 24.32 10.08
CA GLU A 25 -26.57 25.50 10.80
C GLU A 25 -25.75 25.14 12.06
N LYS A 26 -24.47 25.52 12.00
CA LYS A 26 -23.68 26.19 13.04
C LYS A 26 -23.56 25.51 14.42
N LYS A 27 -22.32 25.15 14.77
CA LYS A 27 -21.60 25.72 15.92
C LYS A 27 -20.10 25.40 15.84
N SER A 28 -19.37 26.36 15.30
CA SER A 28 -17.94 26.58 15.57
C SER A 28 -17.78 26.90 17.06
N VAL A 29 -17.15 26.00 17.81
CA VAL A 29 -16.73 26.27 19.19
C VAL A 29 -15.23 26.47 19.19
N VAL A 30 -14.85 27.74 19.32
CA VAL A 30 -13.49 28.22 19.56
C VAL A 30 -13.14 27.91 21.02
N PHE A 31 -12.10 27.12 21.25
CA PHE A 31 -11.50 26.96 22.59
C PHE A 31 -10.18 27.73 22.67
N PRO A 32 -9.93 28.46 23.77
CA PRO A 32 -8.79 29.37 23.88
C PRO A 32 -7.47 28.62 24.07
N VAL A 33 -6.46 29.10 23.35
CA VAL A 33 -5.05 28.72 23.44
C VAL A 33 -4.49 29.23 24.77
N SER A 34 -4.04 28.31 25.62
CA SER A 34 -3.19 28.65 26.78
C SER A 34 -1.77 28.15 26.54
N PHE A 35 -0.88 29.12 26.55
CA PHE A 35 0.57 29.07 26.41
C PHE A 35 1.19 28.43 27.67
N ALA A 36 2.08 27.45 27.50
CA ALA A 36 3.04 27.08 28.54
C ALA A 36 4.37 26.67 27.88
N TYR A 37 5.32 27.59 27.95
CA TYR A 37 6.76 27.38 27.74
C TYR A 37 7.33 26.57 28.91
N PHE A 38 8.19 25.59 28.62
CA PHE A 38 9.31 25.02 29.41
C PHE A 38 9.64 23.67 28.74
N GLY A 39 10.84 23.23 28.41
CA GLY A 39 12.20 23.67 28.65
C GLY A 39 13.13 22.80 27.78
N THR A 40 14.39 23.17 27.76
CA THR A 40 15.46 22.80 26.84
C THR A 40 15.98 21.36 26.88
N ALA A 41 16.55 20.97 25.71
CA ALA A 41 17.64 20.01 25.46
C ALA A 41 17.33 18.51 25.44
N ARG A 42 17.57 17.85 24.30
CA ARG A 42 18.88 17.26 23.94
C ARG A 42 18.82 16.69 22.51
N LEU A 43 19.72 17.14 21.64
CA LEU A 43 19.98 16.54 20.33
C LEU A 43 20.35 15.05 20.52
N HIS A 44 19.67 14.18 19.79
CA HIS A 44 20.25 12.92 19.35
C HIS A 44 19.94 12.73 17.86
N PHE A 45 21.02 12.62 17.10
CA PHE A 45 21.09 12.33 15.67
C PHE A 45 20.57 10.91 15.36
N ALA A 46 20.28 10.70 14.07
CA ALA A 46 19.92 9.47 13.35
C ALA A 46 18.39 9.29 13.15
N CYS A 47 17.84 9.12 11.95
CA CYS A 47 18.42 8.91 10.62
C CYS A 47 17.46 9.56 9.60
N CYS A 48 17.98 10.47 8.78
CA CYS A 48 17.27 10.91 7.58
C CYS A 48 17.45 9.84 6.50
N THR A 49 16.56 8.86 6.41
CA THR A 49 16.37 8.09 5.17
C THR A 49 15.43 8.88 4.27
N GLY A 50 16.02 9.89 3.63
CA GLY A 50 15.36 10.63 2.57
C GLY A 50 15.29 9.76 1.30
N ASN A 51 14.11 9.27 0.99
CA ASN A 51 13.64 9.23 -0.39
C ASN A 51 12.18 9.67 -0.37
N ARG A 52 11.92 10.95 -0.71
CA ARG A 52 10.57 11.52 -0.77
C ARG A 52 10.16 11.55 -2.23
N PHE A 53 9.37 10.57 -2.66
CA PHE A 53 8.59 10.72 -3.89
C PHE A 53 7.12 10.34 -3.65
N GLY A 54 6.38 11.38 -3.26
CA GLY A 54 4.93 11.48 -3.23
C GLY A 54 4.60 12.96 -3.09
N MET A 55 4.43 13.69 -4.19
CA MET A 55 4.21 15.15 -4.22
C MET A 55 2.79 15.57 -3.75
N GLY A 56 2.14 14.78 -2.90
CA GLY A 56 0.80 15.02 -2.38
C GLY A 56 0.56 14.31 -1.05
N ALA A 57 -0.45 14.78 -0.31
CA ALA A 57 -0.89 14.09 0.91
C ALA A 57 -1.45 12.70 0.57
N PHE A 58 -1.15 11.70 1.40
CA PHE A 58 -1.75 10.38 1.26
C PHE A 58 -3.24 10.44 1.58
N GLU A 59 -4.08 9.82 0.75
CA GLU A 59 -5.52 9.72 0.97
C GLU A 59 -5.82 8.53 1.88
N TRP A 60 -6.21 8.82 3.11
CA TRP A 60 -6.55 7.78 4.09
C TRP A 60 -7.95 7.21 3.81
N PRO A 61 -8.13 5.87 3.90
CA PRO A 61 -9.45 5.27 3.81
C PRO A 61 -10.28 5.64 5.04
N TRP A 62 -11.60 5.66 4.91
CA TRP A 62 -12.50 6.05 6.01
C TRP A 62 -12.37 5.11 7.21
N GLU A 63 -12.02 3.84 7.00
CA GLU A 63 -11.76 2.86 8.06
C GLU A 63 -10.61 3.28 8.97
N TYR A 64 -9.63 4.05 8.45
CA TYR A 64 -8.54 4.59 9.26
C TYR A 64 -9.03 5.63 10.28
N SER A 65 -10.17 6.27 10.03
CA SER A 65 -10.85 7.17 10.97
C SER A 65 -11.84 6.43 11.89
N PHE A 66 -11.94 5.10 11.81
CA PHE A 66 -12.84 4.28 12.62
C PHE A 66 -12.10 3.64 13.81
N PRO A 67 -12.36 4.04 15.08
CA PRO A 67 -11.57 3.57 16.22
C PRO A 67 -11.46 2.04 16.39
N PRO A 68 -12.51 1.23 16.14
CA PRO A 68 -12.41 -0.23 16.21
C PRO A 68 -11.46 -0.85 15.17
N PHE A 69 -11.11 -0.14 14.09
CA PHE A 69 -10.22 -0.64 13.05
C PHE A 69 -8.81 -0.99 13.55
N PHE A 70 -8.34 -0.30 14.59
CA PHE A 70 -7.04 -0.54 15.25
C PHE A 70 -7.06 -1.68 16.28
N THR A 71 -8.21 -2.33 16.48
CA THR A 71 -8.36 -3.46 17.40
C THR A 71 -8.77 -4.70 16.62
N VAL A 72 -8.05 -5.82 16.80
CA VAL A 72 -8.34 -7.07 16.09
C VAL A 72 -9.74 -7.56 16.44
N GLN A 73 -10.58 -7.74 15.42
CA GLN A 73 -11.96 -8.16 15.61
C GLN A 73 -12.05 -9.66 15.94
N VAL A 74 -13.00 -10.02 16.82
CA VAL A 74 -13.20 -11.42 17.26
C VAL A 74 -14.04 -12.24 16.29
N HIS A 75 -14.96 -11.59 15.56
CA HIS A 75 -15.83 -12.27 14.61
C HIS A 75 -15.10 -12.54 13.30
N ALA A 76 -15.10 -13.79 12.84
CA ALA A 76 -14.33 -14.23 11.67
C ALA A 76 -14.56 -13.36 10.42
N LYS A 77 -15.82 -13.15 10.03
CA LYS A 77 -16.17 -12.34 8.85
C LYS A 77 -15.67 -10.89 8.95
N THR A 78 -15.84 -10.25 10.10
CA THR A 78 -15.38 -8.88 10.32
C THR A 78 -13.86 -8.80 10.38
N LYS A 79 -13.21 -9.82 10.95
CA LYS A 79 -11.75 -9.95 11.00
C LYS A 79 -11.15 -10.12 9.60
N GLU A 80 -11.78 -10.91 8.74
CA GLU A 80 -11.38 -11.07 7.33
C GLU A 80 -11.50 -9.75 6.55
N GLN A 81 -12.61 -9.03 6.72
CA GLN A 81 -12.79 -7.70 6.11
C GLN A 81 -11.75 -6.70 6.61
N GLN A 82 -11.55 -6.64 7.94
CA GLN A 82 -10.51 -5.82 8.55
C GLN A 82 -9.13 -6.15 7.97
N LEU A 83 -8.80 -7.43 7.84
CA LEU A 83 -7.53 -7.86 7.25
C LEU A 83 -7.40 -7.38 5.80
N ALA A 84 -8.44 -7.56 4.98
CA ALA A 84 -8.43 -7.11 3.58
C ALA A 84 -8.15 -5.60 3.48
N THR A 85 -8.84 -4.79 4.27
CA THR A 85 -8.61 -3.35 4.32
C THR A 85 -7.21 -3.00 4.80
N TRP A 86 -6.67 -3.68 5.82
CA TRP A 86 -5.30 -3.46 6.28
C TRP A 86 -4.26 -3.81 5.21
N LYS A 87 -4.45 -4.91 4.47
CA LYS A 87 -3.56 -5.29 3.37
C LYS A 87 -3.52 -4.21 2.30
N GLU A 88 -4.68 -3.75 1.84
CA GLU A 88 -4.78 -2.68 0.84
C GLU A 88 -4.15 -1.37 1.33
N LEU A 89 -4.43 -0.99 2.58
CA LEU A 89 -3.86 0.22 3.19
C LEU A 89 -2.32 0.17 3.24
N VAL A 90 -1.74 -0.96 3.68
CA VAL A 90 -0.29 -1.14 3.75
C VAL A 90 0.35 -1.02 2.37
N LEU A 91 -0.21 -1.68 1.34
CA LEU A 91 0.32 -1.63 -0.02
C LEU A 91 0.23 -0.23 -0.62
N ASN A 92 -0.92 0.44 -0.47
CA ASN A 92 -1.13 1.79 -0.99
C ASN A 92 -0.23 2.82 -0.30
N TYR A 93 -0.05 2.69 1.02
CA TYR A 93 0.80 3.60 1.78
C TYR A 93 2.27 3.43 1.40
N GLN A 94 2.78 2.20 1.31
CA GLN A 94 4.17 1.94 0.90
C GLN A 94 4.43 2.39 -0.54
N LYS A 95 3.46 2.19 -1.45
CA LYS A 95 3.51 2.73 -2.82
C LYS A 95 3.58 4.26 -2.83
N HIS A 96 2.80 4.94 -2.00
CA HIS A 96 2.82 6.41 -1.90
C HIS A 96 4.13 6.95 -1.33
N GLN A 97 4.75 6.23 -0.38
CA GLN A 97 6.05 6.59 0.17
C GLN A 97 7.22 6.26 -0.79
N GLY A 98 7.01 5.33 -1.74
CA GLY A 98 8.08 4.80 -2.59
C GLY A 98 9.09 3.95 -1.82
N GLN A 99 8.67 3.35 -0.69
CA GLN A 99 9.55 2.59 0.19
C GLN A 99 9.07 1.15 0.29
N ALA A 100 9.97 0.20 0.03
CA ALA A 100 9.65 -1.22 0.16
C ALA A 100 9.89 -1.74 1.58
N LEU A 101 10.82 -1.15 2.34
CA LEU A 101 11.12 -1.58 3.70
C LEU A 101 10.11 -1.04 4.71
N LEU A 102 9.66 -1.92 5.60
CA LEU A 102 8.73 -1.63 6.68
C LEU A 102 9.17 -2.32 7.96
N ASN A 103 9.26 -1.57 9.05
CA ASN A 103 9.55 -2.11 10.37
C ASN A 103 8.27 -2.17 11.22
N ILE A 104 7.94 -3.34 11.76
CA ILE A 104 6.73 -3.52 12.59
C ILE A 104 6.86 -2.89 13.97
N ALA A 105 8.08 -2.72 14.48
CA ALA A 105 8.34 -2.14 15.79
C ALA A 105 8.21 -0.62 15.79
N GLU A 106 8.32 0.01 14.62
CA GLU A 106 8.27 1.45 14.46
C GLU A 106 6.83 1.97 14.45
N ASP A 107 6.61 3.04 15.21
CA ASP A 107 5.32 3.73 15.27
C ASP A 107 5.22 4.75 14.13
N THR A 108 4.99 4.22 12.92
CA THR A 108 4.76 5.03 11.71
C THR A 108 3.30 5.50 11.63
N PRO A 109 3.00 6.55 10.84
CA PRO A 109 1.63 7.00 10.60
C PRO A 109 0.71 5.88 10.06
N LEU A 110 1.25 4.89 9.37
CA LEU A 110 0.51 3.72 8.89
C LEU A 110 -0.17 2.96 10.04
N PHE A 111 0.52 2.79 11.18
CA PHE A 111 0.02 2.01 12.32
C PHE A 111 -0.51 2.85 13.48
N VAL A 112 -0.24 4.15 13.48
CA VAL A 112 -0.58 5.06 14.58
C VAL A 112 -1.38 6.25 14.05
N ASN A 113 -2.65 6.30 14.44
CA ASN A 113 -3.50 7.46 14.19
C ASN A 113 -3.48 8.38 15.43
N LYS A 114 -2.82 9.54 15.27
CA LYS A 114 -2.69 10.55 16.33
C LYS A 114 -4.02 11.25 16.64
N GLU A 115 -4.88 11.45 15.66
CA GLU A 115 -6.18 12.12 15.83
C GLU A 115 -7.13 11.28 16.67
N LEU A 116 -7.11 9.95 16.48
CA LEU A 116 -7.91 9.02 17.26
C LEU A 116 -7.23 8.57 18.57
N SER A 117 -5.95 8.90 18.77
CA SER A 117 -5.13 8.34 19.85
C SER A 117 -5.18 6.80 19.88
N ARG A 118 -5.11 6.18 18.71
CA ARG A 118 -5.14 4.72 18.53
C ARG A 118 -3.92 4.23 17.77
N LYS A 119 -3.46 3.03 18.12
CA LYS A 119 -2.37 2.33 17.45
C LYS A 119 -2.69 0.86 17.27
N LEU A 120 -2.27 0.31 16.13
CA LEU A 120 -2.34 -1.12 15.89
C LEU A 120 -1.21 -1.80 16.68
N PRO A 121 -1.48 -2.81 17.53
CA PRO A 121 -0.44 -3.46 18.31
C PRO A 121 0.51 -4.27 17.39
N PRO A 122 1.79 -4.47 17.78
CA PRO A 122 2.77 -5.18 16.95
C PRO A 122 2.34 -6.60 16.53
N GLU A 123 1.63 -7.32 17.40
CA GLU A 123 1.08 -8.65 17.08
C GLU A 123 0.10 -8.61 15.90
N ALA A 124 -0.74 -7.57 15.84
CA ALA A 124 -1.68 -7.38 14.75
C ALA A 124 -0.97 -6.91 13.46
N ARG A 125 0.08 -6.10 13.58
CA ARG A 125 0.95 -5.72 12.44
C ARG A 125 1.60 -6.95 11.81
N LEU A 126 2.15 -7.83 12.66
CA LEU A 126 2.75 -9.09 12.24
C LEU A 126 1.74 -9.97 11.52
N TRP A 127 0.54 -10.13 12.08
CA TRP A 127 -0.54 -10.89 11.44
C TRP A 127 -0.87 -10.38 10.04
N VAL A 128 -1.00 -9.07 9.83
CA VAL A 128 -1.26 -8.49 8.49
C VAL A 128 -0.14 -8.83 7.50
N LEU A 129 1.12 -8.69 7.92
CA LEU A 129 2.28 -8.94 7.06
C LEU A 129 2.49 -10.43 6.74
N GLU A 130 2.19 -11.32 7.69
CA GLU A 130 2.21 -12.76 7.43
C GLU A 130 1.15 -13.16 6.39
N GLU A 131 -0.02 -12.54 6.41
CA GLU A 131 -1.05 -12.77 5.40
C GLU A 131 -0.67 -12.17 4.03
N LEU A 132 0.01 -11.02 4.00
CA LEU A 132 0.59 -10.46 2.77
C LEU A 132 1.68 -11.38 2.17
N ALA A 133 2.48 -12.00 3.03
CA ALA A 133 3.55 -12.90 2.59
C ALA A 133 3.02 -14.16 1.90
N LYS A 134 1.88 -14.69 2.37
CA LYS A 134 1.20 -15.82 1.68
C LYS A 134 0.80 -15.50 0.25
N THR A 135 0.51 -14.22 -0.03
CA THR A 135 0.15 -13.74 -1.36
C THR A 135 1.34 -13.24 -2.19
N GLY A 136 2.57 -13.30 -1.66
CA GLY A 136 3.77 -12.82 -2.36
C GLY A 136 3.97 -11.30 -2.34
N HIS A 137 3.15 -10.57 -1.57
CA HIS A 137 3.24 -9.11 -1.42
C HIS A 137 4.13 -8.68 -0.25
N ALA A 138 4.65 -9.61 0.54
CA ALA A 138 5.61 -9.30 1.57
C ALA A 138 6.65 -10.40 1.76
N ALA A 139 7.86 -10.04 2.15
CA ALA A 139 8.93 -10.95 2.52
C ALA A 139 9.58 -10.50 3.83
N THR A 140 9.96 -11.45 4.69
CA THR A 140 10.71 -11.13 5.92
C THR A 140 12.20 -11.02 5.59
N THR A 141 12.83 -9.94 6.03
CA THR A 141 14.29 -9.76 5.89
C THR A 141 15.03 -10.41 7.06
N ASP A 142 14.41 -10.42 8.24
CA ASP A 142 15.00 -10.93 9.48
C ASP A 142 14.44 -12.28 9.92
N LYS A 143 15.26 -13.04 10.66
CA LYS A 143 14.79 -14.21 11.43
C LYS A 143 13.81 -13.85 12.54
N ARG A 144 13.90 -12.61 13.06
CA ARG A 144 13.04 -12.08 14.14
C ARG A 144 11.72 -11.48 13.61
N LYS A 145 11.49 -11.50 12.28
CA LYS A 145 10.31 -10.93 11.62
C LYS A 145 10.00 -9.49 12.02
N GLN A 146 11.04 -8.67 12.26
CA GLN A 146 10.86 -7.26 12.63
C GLN A 146 10.86 -6.36 11.39
N GLN A 147 11.82 -6.58 10.50
CA GLN A 147 11.90 -5.90 9.22
C GLN A 147 11.28 -6.75 8.10
N TRP A 148 10.44 -6.09 7.33
CA TRP A 148 9.70 -6.66 6.21
C TRP A 148 9.94 -5.84 4.96
N GLU A 149 9.96 -6.51 3.83
CA GLU A 149 9.83 -5.91 2.51
C GLU A 149 8.40 -6.08 2.05
N VAL A 150 7.78 -4.99 1.62
CA VAL A 150 6.41 -4.92 1.13
C VAL A 150 6.47 -4.54 -0.35
N TYR A 151 5.77 -5.32 -1.17
CA TYR A 151 5.73 -5.17 -2.61
C TYR A 151 4.30 -4.89 -3.08
N TRP A 152 4.04 -3.65 -3.55
CA TRP A 152 2.71 -3.26 -4.05
C TRP A 152 2.35 -3.93 -5.38
N HIS A 153 3.35 -4.35 -6.16
CA HIS A 153 3.23 -5.41 -7.15
C HIS A 153 4.10 -6.58 -6.68
N THR A 154 3.67 -7.81 -6.91
CA THR A 154 4.51 -8.98 -6.60
C THR A 154 5.80 -8.97 -7.42
N LEU A 155 6.84 -9.71 -6.99
CA LEU A 155 8.08 -9.80 -7.77
C LEU A 155 7.83 -10.37 -9.17
N ASP A 156 6.90 -11.31 -9.31
CA ASP A 156 6.49 -11.87 -10.60
C ASP A 156 5.77 -10.83 -11.48
N GLU A 157 4.91 -9.99 -10.91
CA GLU A 157 4.26 -8.89 -11.64
C GLU A 157 5.29 -7.84 -12.06
N TRP A 158 6.17 -7.41 -11.16
CA TRP A 158 7.26 -6.50 -11.50
C TRP A 158 8.15 -7.04 -12.61
N SER A 159 8.51 -8.32 -12.53
CA SER A 159 9.27 -9.00 -13.58
C SER A 159 8.57 -8.89 -14.93
N SER A 160 7.24 -9.03 -14.96
CA SER A 160 6.45 -8.97 -16.18
C SER A 160 6.36 -7.54 -16.72
N ILE A 161 6.11 -6.55 -15.85
CA ILE A 161 6.08 -5.12 -16.22
C ILE A 161 7.42 -4.68 -16.83
N LEU A 162 8.54 -5.06 -16.20
CA LEU A 162 9.88 -4.73 -16.69
C LEU A 162 10.16 -5.35 -18.06
N TYR A 163 9.77 -6.62 -18.25
CA TYR A 163 9.95 -7.31 -19.52
C TYR A 163 9.07 -6.73 -20.62
N ASP A 164 7.80 -6.44 -20.33
CA ASP A 164 6.87 -5.85 -21.29
C ASP A 164 7.35 -4.47 -21.75
N TRP A 165 7.89 -3.67 -20.84
CA TRP A 165 8.55 -2.41 -21.19
C TRP A 165 9.78 -2.64 -22.08
N ALA A 166 10.67 -3.57 -21.74
CA ALA A 166 11.90 -3.82 -22.50
C ALA A 166 11.61 -4.27 -23.95
N VAL A 167 10.55 -5.06 -24.14
CA VAL A 167 10.06 -5.46 -25.47
C VAL A 167 9.43 -4.28 -26.20
N GLY A 168 8.60 -3.48 -25.51
CA GLY A 168 7.91 -2.32 -26.10
C GLY A 168 8.83 -1.16 -26.50
N SER A 169 9.92 -0.94 -25.74
CA SER A 169 10.91 0.11 -26.00
C SER A 169 11.96 -0.29 -27.05
N GLY A 170 12.02 -1.56 -27.43
CA GLY A 170 13.02 -2.09 -28.35
C GLY A 170 14.43 -2.19 -27.75
N THR A 171 14.57 -2.15 -26.42
CA THR A 171 15.87 -2.29 -25.73
C THR A 171 16.32 -3.74 -25.57
N THR A 172 15.64 -4.70 -26.21
CA THR A 172 16.05 -6.10 -26.22
C THR A 172 17.43 -6.26 -26.87
N ASN A 173 18.21 -7.24 -26.41
CA ASN A 173 19.57 -7.52 -26.83
C ASN A 173 20.61 -6.41 -26.57
N THR A 174 20.21 -5.32 -25.91
CA THR A 174 21.11 -4.24 -25.47
C THR A 174 21.30 -4.32 -23.95
N VAL A 175 22.49 -3.97 -23.47
CA VAL A 175 22.76 -3.87 -22.03
C VAL A 175 22.29 -2.51 -21.53
N CYS A 176 21.53 -2.50 -20.43
CA CYS A 176 21.07 -1.31 -19.76
C CYS A 176 21.49 -1.37 -18.28
N THR A 177 21.84 -0.24 -17.68
CA THR A 177 22.17 -0.18 -16.25
C THR A 177 20.91 -0.17 -15.39
N LEU A 178 21.00 -0.63 -14.14
CA LEU A 178 19.85 -0.55 -13.22
C LEU A 178 19.38 0.89 -13.00
N TYR A 179 20.33 1.84 -12.96
CA TYR A 179 20.05 3.27 -12.84
C TYR A 179 19.21 3.80 -14.00
N GLU A 180 19.55 3.46 -15.25
CA GLU A 180 18.77 3.86 -16.42
C GLU A 180 17.33 3.32 -16.39
N LEU A 181 17.10 2.15 -15.79
CA LEU A 181 15.75 1.62 -15.63
C LEU A 181 14.92 2.44 -14.65
N VAL A 182 15.46 2.77 -13.48
CA VAL A 182 14.68 3.44 -12.42
C VAL A 182 14.71 4.96 -12.50
N ALA A 183 15.73 5.54 -13.11
CA ALA A 183 15.97 6.98 -13.13
C ALA A 183 16.28 7.53 -14.53
N GLY A 184 16.23 6.72 -15.58
CA GLY A 184 16.47 7.17 -16.94
C GLY A 184 15.29 7.97 -17.52
N ASP A 185 15.59 8.85 -18.47
CA ASP A 185 14.59 9.68 -19.16
C ASP A 185 13.57 8.85 -19.96
N ASN A 186 14.00 7.68 -20.44
CA ASN A 186 13.16 6.76 -21.23
C ASN A 186 12.12 6.00 -20.40
N THR A 187 12.21 6.05 -19.07
CA THR A 187 11.29 5.35 -18.15
C THR A 187 10.38 6.32 -17.41
N VAL A 188 10.45 7.62 -17.72
CA VAL A 188 9.60 8.64 -17.12
C VAL A 188 8.13 8.33 -17.47
N GLY A 189 7.33 8.07 -16.44
CA GLY A 189 5.91 7.70 -16.56
C GLY A 189 5.64 6.20 -16.40
N GLU A 190 6.69 5.36 -16.40
CA GLU A 190 6.56 3.94 -16.11
C GLU A 190 6.37 3.69 -14.61
N GLN A 191 5.67 2.59 -14.29
CA GLN A 191 5.33 2.26 -12.90
C GLN A 191 6.53 1.93 -12.02
N PHE A 192 7.64 1.48 -12.63
CA PHE A 192 8.89 1.13 -11.95
C PHE A 192 9.89 2.30 -11.90
N HIS A 193 9.54 3.47 -12.44
CA HIS A 193 10.37 4.65 -12.31
C HIS A 193 10.43 5.08 -10.83
N GLY A 194 11.65 5.27 -10.31
CA GLY A 194 11.91 5.53 -8.90
C GLY A 194 11.74 4.31 -7.97
N LEU A 195 11.60 3.10 -8.53
CA LEU A 195 11.56 1.87 -7.74
C LEU A 195 12.89 1.67 -6.99
N ASP A 196 12.80 1.16 -5.76
CA ASP A 196 13.97 0.77 -4.98
C ASP A 196 14.82 -0.29 -5.73
N GLU A 197 16.12 -0.02 -5.86
CA GLU A 197 17.05 -0.90 -6.59
C GLU A 197 17.11 -2.31 -6.00
N GLY A 198 16.92 -2.46 -4.70
CA GLY A 198 16.86 -3.76 -4.03
C GLY A 198 15.66 -4.60 -4.48
N VAL A 199 14.50 -3.96 -4.67
CA VAL A 199 13.30 -4.60 -5.23
C VAL A 199 13.50 -4.91 -6.71
N LEU A 200 14.05 -3.95 -7.47
CA LEU A 200 14.34 -4.13 -8.89
C LEU A 200 15.24 -5.35 -9.13
N ARG A 201 16.36 -5.45 -8.40
CA ARG A 201 17.29 -6.59 -8.49
C ARG A 201 16.58 -7.92 -8.23
N LYS A 202 15.67 -7.97 -7.25
CA LYS A 202 14.90 -9.18 -6.94
C LYS A 202 13.92 -9.54 -8.07
N ALA A 203 13.24 -8.55 -8.65
CA ALA A 203 12.36 -8.77 -9.80
C ALA A 203 13.13 -9.24 -11.04
N LEU A 204 14.32 -8.68 -11.29
CA LEU A 204 15.19 -9.11 -12.40
C LEU A 204 15.74 -10.52 -12.19
N LYS A 205 16.07 -10.92 -10.96
CA LYS A 205 16.42 -12.32 -10.66
C LYS A 205 15.30 -13.29 -11.00
N VAL A 206 14.04 -12.90 -10.81
CA VAL A 206 12.89 -13.72 -11.24
C VAL A 206 12.87 -13.86 -12.78
N LEU A 207 13.11 -12.78 -13.53
CA LEU A 207 13.24 -12.87 -15.00
C LEU A 207 14.42 -13.73 -15.47
N GLU A 208 15.55 -13.63 -14.77
CA GLU A 208 16.76 -14.42 -15.05
C GLU A 208 16.49 -15.91 -14.89
N THR A 209 15.82 -16.32 -13.81
CA THR A 209 15.41 -17.73 -13.63
C THR A 209 14.46 -18.23 -14.72
N ARG A 210 13.73 -17.32 -15.38
CA ARG A 210 12.84 -17.61 -16.51
C ARG A 210 13.56 -17.58 -17.86
N GLY A 211 14.86 -17.25 -17.88
CA GLY A 211 15.67 -17.15 -19.09
C GLY A 211 15.32 -15.96 -19.99
N LYS A 212 14.71 -14.90 -19.44
CA LYS A 212 14.29 -13.70 -20.18
C LYS A 212 15.27 -12.53 -20.09
N CYS A 213 16.16 -12.55 -19.12
CA CYS A 213 17.24 -11.59 -19.00
C CYS A 213 18.47 -12.23 -18.37
N GLU A 214 19.59 -11.52 -18.42
CA GLU A 214 20.84 -11.85 -17.75
C GLU A 214 21.31 -10.63 -16.97
N LEU A 215 21.57 -10.80 -15.67
CA LEU A 215 22.15 -9.75 -14.84
C LEU A 215 23.68 -9.76 -15.02
N ILE A 216 24.24 -8.60 -15.31
CA ILE A 216 25.68 -8.43 -15.54
C ILE A 216 26.23 -7.47 -14.49
N ALA A 217 27.19 -7.93 -13.70
CA ALA A 217 27.92 -7.09 -12.77
C ALA A 217 29.24 -6.62 -13.39
N PHE A 218 29.53 -5.33 -13.29
CA PHE A 218 30.75 -4.69 -13.77
C PHE A 218 31.35 -3.84 -12.65
N ASP A 219 32.43 -4.32 -12.02
CA ASP A 219 33.06 -3.69 -10.86
C ASP A 219 32.04 -3.34 -9.76
N ASP A 220 31.72 -2.05 -9.61
CA ASP A 220 30.77 -1.50 -8.63
C ASP A 220 29.37 -1.23 -9.21
N ASN A 221 29.14 -1.49 -10.50
CA ASN A 221 27.87 -1.25 -11.18
C ASN A 221 27.18 -2.54 -11.62
N GLU A 222 25.85 -2.51 -11.67
CA GLU A 222 25.03 -3.61 -12.18
C GLU A 222 24.25 -3.17 -13.43
N GLY A 223 24.19 -4.05 -14.41
CA GLY A 223 23.39 -3.92 -15.60
C GLY A 223 22.56 -5.18 -15.85
N VAL A 224 21.65 -5.07 -16.81
CA VAL A 224 20.80 -6.16 -17.25
C VAL A 224 20.73 -6.16 -18.77
N LYS A 225 20.75 -7.35 -19.34
CA LYS A 225 20.47 -7.58 -20.75
C LYS A 225 19.19 -8.37 -20.87
N PHE A 226 18.20 -7.84 -21.59
CA PHE A 226 16.96 -8.54 -21.90
C PHE A 226 17.10 -9.32 -23.21
N PHE A 227 16.43 -10.48 -23.29
CA PHE A 227 16.40 -11.35 -24.48
C PHE A 227 15.10 -11.22 -25.26
#